data_AF-A0A0W0I7K7-F1
#
_entry.id   AF-A0A0W0I7K7-F1
#
_cell.length_a   1.000
_cell.length_b   1.000
_cell.length_c   1.000
_cell.angle_alpha   90.00
_cell.angle_beta   90.00
_cell.angle_gamma   90.00
#
_symmetry.space_group_name_H-M   'P 1'
#
loop_
_entity.id
_entity.type
_entity.pdbx_description
1 polymer ?
#
loop_
_entity_poly.entity_id
_entity_poly.type
_entity_poly.pdbx_seq_one_letter_code
_entity_poly.pdbx_strand_id
1 'polypeptide(L)' 'MRPLLTGKAAANAIVYVFLDGGSVLFGTPKADFNGDWQLQLSQDLYPDSTSLSFAEFDINGAQVTEWGGAVLTVRKT' A
#
# COMPACT_ATOMS: atom_id res chain seq x y z
N MET A 1 -2.12 9.98 11.72
CA MET A 1 -2.30 10.76 10.46
C MET A 1 -2.69 9.82 9.33
N ARG A 2 -3.40 10.29 8.30
CA ARG A 2 -3.75 9.48 7.11
C ARG A 2 -3.19 10.13 5.84
N PRO A 3 -1.96 9.78 5.41
CA PRO A 3 -1.41 10.31 4.17
C PRO A 3 -2.15 9.76 2.95
N LEU A 4 -2.01 10.48 1.83
CA LEU A 4 -2.24 9.94 0.50
C LEU A 4 -0.95 9.25 0.03
N LEU A 5 -1.03 7.94 -0.23
CA LEU A 5 0.03 7.19 -0.88
C LEU A 5 -0.18 7.21 -2.38
N THR A 6 0.91 7.28 -3.13
CA THR A 6 0.91 7.15 -4.60
C THR A 6 2.02 6.19 -5.00
N GLY A 7 1.83 5.45 -6.08
CA GLY A 7 2.84 4.51 -6.55
C GLY A 7 2.55 3.96 -7.94
N LYS A 8 3.39 2.99 -8.32
CA LYS A 8 3.30 2.25 -9.58
C LYS A 8 3.02 0.76 -9.32
N ALA A 9 2.32 0.13 -10.25
CA ALA A 9 2.14 -1.31 -10.35
C ALA A 9 1.88 -1.70 -11.82
N ALA A 10 1.76 -2.99 -12.12
CA ALA A 10 1.26 -3.40 -13.43
C ALA A 10 -0.13 -2.78 -13.72
N ALA A 11 -0.39 -2.43 -14.99
CA ALA A 11 -1.66 -1.82 -15.39
C ALA A 11 -2.85 -2.70 -14.99
N ASN A 12 -3.88 -2.11 -14.38
CA ASN A 12 -5.04 -2.80 -13.80
C ASN A 12 -4.77 -3.77 -12.64
N ALA A 13 -3.53 -3.86 -12.12
CA ALA A 13 -3.24 -4.68 -10.96
C ALA A 13 -3.88 -4.12 -9.68
N ILE A 14 -4.13 -5.01 -8.72
CA ILE A 14 -4.57 -4.64 -7.38
C ILE A 14 -3.33 -4.66 -6.48
N VAL A 15 -3.07 -3.56 -5.78
CA VAL A 15 -2.00 -3.51 -4.76
C VAL A 15 -2.65 -3.72 -3.41
N TYR A 16 -2.11 -4.60 -2.58
CA TYR A 16 -2.51 -4.71 -1.18
C TYR A 16 -1.51 -3.95 -0.31
N VAL A 17 -1.99 -3.11 0.61
CA VAL A 17 -1.15 -2.35 1.54
C VAL A 17 -1.47 -2.76 2.97
N PHE A 18 -0.54 -3.44 3.62
CA PHE A 18 -0.67 -3.91 4.99
C PHE A 18 0.30 -3.22 5.94
N LEU A 19 0.00 -3.24 7.24
CA LEU A 19 1.05 -3.17 8.26
C LEU A 19 2.02 -4.33 8.05
N ASP A 20 3.31 -4.08 8.21
CA ASP A 20 4.29 -5.15 8.14
C ASP A 20 3.94 -6.30 9.12
N GLY A 21 4.13 -7.53 8.66
CA GLY A 21 3.60 -8.74 9.30
C GLY A 21 2.13 -9.07 8.97
N GLY A 22 1.46 -8.28 8.13
CA GLY A 22 0.16 -8.63 7.51
C GLY A 22 -1.07 -8.51 8.43
N SER A 23 -0.92 -7.93 9.61
CA SER A 23 -1.97 -7.92 10.65
C SER A 23 -3.11 -6.95 10.39
N VAL A 24 -2.88 -5.87 9.63
CA VAL A 24 -3.84 -4.79 9.41
C VAL A 24 -3.81 -4.33 7.96
N LEU A 25 -4.96 -4.35 7.29
CA LEU A 25 -5.11 -3.87 5.91
C LEU A 25 -5.40 -2.35 5.90
N PHE A 26 -4.52 -1.58 5.29
CA PHE A 26 -4.69 -0.14 5.11
C PHE A 26 -5.43 0.22 3.81
N GLY A 27 -5.45 -0.68 2.82
CA GLY A 27 -6.25 -0.54 1.61
C GLY A 27 -5.80 -1.40 0.43
N THR A 28 -6.63 -1.40 -0.62
CA THR A 28 -6.40 -2.19 -1.85
C THR A 28 -6.62 -1.34 -3.11
N PRO A 29 -5.74 -0.36 -3.41
CA PRO A 29 -5.91 0.47 -4.59
C PRO A 29 -5.69 -0.36 -5.87
N LYS A 30 -6.46 -0.04 -6.90
CA LYS A 30 -6.26 -0.58 -8.25
C LYS A 30 -5.44 0.41 -9.07
N ALA A 31 -4.40 -0.07 -9.72
CA ALA A 31 -3.65 0.72 -10.68
C ALA A 31 -4.47 0.98 -11.95
N ASP A 32 -4.34 2.16 -12.51
CA ASP A 32 -4.98 2.54 -13.77
C ASP A 32 -4.28 1.87 -14.97
N PHE A 33 -4.67 2.28 -16.18
CA PHE A 33 -4.09 1.75 -17.43
C PHE A 33 -2.59 2.12 -17.59
N ASN A 34 -2.12 3.19 -16.96
CA ASN A 34 -0.72 3.61 -16.94
C ASN A 34 0.08 3.00 -15.79
N GLY A 35 -0.56 2.15 -14.98
CA GLY A 35 0.02 1.57 -13.78
C GLY A 35 0.09 2.53 -12.60
N ASP A 36 -0.57 3.69 -12.66
CA ASP A 36 -0.61 4.65 -11.55
C ASP A 36 -1.70 4.27 -10.55
N TRP A 37 -1.39 4.32 -9.26
CA TRP A 37 -2.38 4.14 -8.21
C TRP A 37 -2.25 5.19 -7.10
N GLN A 38 -3.37 5.43 -6.43
CA GLN A 38 -3.44 6.31 -5.26
C GLN A 38 -4.25 5.63 -4.17
N LEU A 39 -3.84 5.81 -2.92
CA LEU A 39 -4.52 5.29 -1.75
C LEU A 39 -4.54 6.32 -0.63
N GLN A 40 -5.74 6.80 -0.31
CA GLN A 40 -5.99 7.42 0.98
C GLN A 40 -6.10 6.32 2.03
N LEU A 41 -5.21 6.31 3.04
CA LEU A 41 -5.23 5.25 4.04
C LEU A 41 -6.58 5.18 4.78
N SER A 42 -7.10 3.97 4.96
CA SER A 42 -8.37 3.72 5.66
C SER A 42 -8.31 4.10 7.15
N GLN A 43 -7.12 4.06 7.73
CA GLN A 43 -6.85 4.36 9.14
C GLN A 43 -5.57 5.17 9.32
N ASP A 44 -5.43 5.75 10.51
CA ASP A 44 -4.26 6.49 10.91
C ASP A 44 -3.02 5.59 11.01
N LEU A 45 -1.86 6.13 10.61
CA LEU A 45 -0.56 5.57 10.96
C LEU A 45 -0.37 5.54 12.47
N TYR A 46 0.41 4.55 12.93
CA TYR A 46 0.85 4.46 14.31
C TYR A 46 1.85 5.57 14.64
N PRO A 47 1.93 6.01 15.91
CA PRO A 47 2.90 7.01 16.36
C PRO A 47 4.35 6.63 16.03
N ASP A 48 5.21 7.64 15.90
CA ASP A 48 6.64 7.57 15.64
C ASP A 48 7.02 6.96 14.26
N SER A 49 6.71 5.70 14.03
CA SER A 49 6.98 5.00 12.76
C SER A 49 5.94 3.92 12.46
N THR A 50 5.59 3.77 11.19
CA THR A 50 4.76 2.67 10.69
C THR A 50 5.48 1.98 9.53
N SER A 51 5.77 0.68 9.67
CA SER A 51 6.28 -0.16 8.58
C SER A 51 5.10 -0.72 7.78
N LEU A 52 5.11 -0.49 6.48
CA LEU A 52 4.10 -0.99 5.55
C LEU A 52 4.71 -2.02 4.61
N SER A 53 3.91 -3.03 4.27
CA SER A 53 4.25 -4.04 3.28
C SER A 53 3.22 -4.04 2.15
N PHE A 54 3.71 -4.12 0.92
CA PHE A 54 2.90 -4.05 -0.29
C PHE A 54 3.25 -5.14 -1.29
N ALA A 55 2.24 -5.66 -1.97
CA ALA A 55 2.42 -6.62 -3.06
C ALA A 55 1.32 -6.44 -4.11
N GLU A 56 1.64 -6.79 -5.34
CA GLU A 56 0.70 -6.81 -6.46
C GLU A 56 -0.03 -8.14 -6.53
N PHE A 57 -1.31 -8.04 -6.83
CA PHE A 57 -2.20 -9.16 -7.09
C PHE A 57 -2.87 -8.96 -8.44
N ASP A 58 -3.02 -10.06 -9.18
CA ASP A 58 -3.78 -10.05 -10.43
C ASP A 58 -5.29 -9.90 -10.17
N ILE A 59 -6.06 -9.78 -11.26
CA ILE A 59 -7.52 -9.66 -11.18
C ILE A 59 -8.22 -10.90 -10.60
N ASN A 60 -7.53 -12.04 -10.54
CA ASN A 60 -8.02 -13.28 -9.96
C ASN A 60 -7.67 -13.41 -8.47
N GLY A 61 -6.96 -12.43 -7.90
CA GLY A 61 -6.51 -12.44 -6.51
C GLY A 61 -5.26 -13.29 -6.27
N ALA A 62 -4.52 -13.67 -7.31
CA ALA A 62 -3.22 -14.33 -7.16
C ALA A 62 -2.12 -13.29 -6.94
N GLN A 63 -1.26 -13.52 -5.94
CA GLN A 63 -0.07 -12.69 -5.72
C GLN A 63 0.91 -12.86 -6.89
N VAL A 64 1.36 -11.75 -7.48
CA VAL A 64 2.25 -11.76 -8.66
C VAL A 64 3.63 -11.16 -8.39
N THR A 65 3.80 -10.42 -7.30
CA THR A 65 5.11 -9.94 -6.84
C THR A 65 5.40 -10.43 -5.44
N GLU A 66 6.68 -10.52 -5.09
CA GLU A 66 7.09 -10.60 -3.68
C GLU A 66 6.59 -9.37 -2.89
N TRP A 67 6.52 -9.52 -1.57
CA TRP A 67 6.22 -8.39 -0.67
C TRP A 67 7.40 -7.42 -0.65
N GLY A 68 7.15 -6.17 -1.04
CA GLY A 68 8.02 -5.02 -0.80
C GLY A 68 7.64 -4.29 0.49
N GLY A 69 8.57 -3.53 1.07
CA GLY A 69 8.36 -2.82 2.32
C GLY A 69 8.82 -1.36 2.26
N ALA A 70 8.15 -0.50 3.03
CA ALA A 70 8.55 0.89 3.27
C ALA A 70 8.27 1.29 4.72
N VAL A 71 9.19 2.05 5.33
CA VAL A 71 8.99 2.62 6.66
C VAL A 71 8.58 4.08 6.51
N LEU A 72 7.43 4.43 7.08
CA LEU A 72 6.94 5.80 7.11
C LEU A 72 7.17 6.40 8.50
N THR A 73 8.03 7.42 8.57
CA THR A 73 8.27 8.20 9.79
C THR A 73 7.49 9.50 9.73
N VAL A 74 6.69 9.76 10.76
CA VAL A 74 5.92 11.00 10.87
C VAL A 74 6.70 12.00 11.70
N ARG A 75 7.21 13.07 11.07
CA ARG A 75 7.78 14.20 11.80
C ARG A 75 6.70 15.27 11.98
N LYS A 76 6.22 15.46 13.21
CA LYS A 76 5.41 16.65 13.54
C LYS A 76 6.35 17.86 13.49
N THR A 77 6.13 18.75 12.52
CA THR A 77 6.61 20.14 12.55
C THR A 77 5.91 20.93 13.64
#